data_AF-A0AAD1X4L8-F1
#
_entry.id   AF-A0AAD1X4L8-F1
#
_cell.length_a   1.000
_cell.length_b   1.000
_cell.length_c   1.000
_cell.angle_alpha   90.00
_cell.angle_beta   90.00
_cell.angle_gamma   90.00
#
_symmetry.space_group_name_H-M   'P 1'
#
loop_
_entity.id
_entity.type
_entity.pdbx_description
1 polymer ?
#
loop_
_entity_poly.entity_id
_entity_poly.type
_entity_poly.pdbx_seq_one_letter_code
_entity_poly.pdbx_strand_id
1 'polypeptide(L)'
;MNPRSESPQRKHRLSSIKSINQLANTYFDLDSYYTQKAMRKCGYIESDFTVKEKKDFRETKSDTEDIINLRYEHYTTKLIKMVNKVLEEQENLRYTDKYNAKLLKSTRNPKTSNFETSMKSVGKLSLLKSRFEQLKEPQTARALDPNKISRKMELMVKHDQEVMAKEKQREEKESKKIKKFQKTIRMAVNQKRAQKEKLETKHEEKKKQILFEEERKKSSIQKAIRERERRANENISNNMATIREKLEEKDMYYAEKQRKVIDHMKSMEEIEFRRSMERLEVIENKQKRSERVHESILSKRINEAHKKNQLTKTKLERYKSLQEDIYQSRRNDIVLKESKTIKKLSKLQKQKRNFAKTLKKTMNTNFDKKQQILHSQEIVDNTRKKQLMKKMKRNMEKVEEIKQNTQKQIQLKRELHKIKQQEIEQERQRLKRIENIHIKSEVIDKHKKIQDSLQESKRMVQVIEKAKGEENRLVLKRKDEMIGRMDNNEVWSKGK
;
A
#
# COMPACT_ATOMS: atom_id res chain seq x y z
N MET A 1 -4.84 -33.24 -37.34
CA MET A 1 -3.74 -33.39 -36.37
C MET A 1 -4.33 -33.81 -35.03
N ASN A 2 -4.01 -35.03 -34.59
CA ASN A 2 -4.52 -35.65 -33.37
C ASN A 2 -3.60 -35.31 -32.19
N PRO A 3 -4.06 -34.68 -31.10
CA PRO A 3 -3.31 -34.65 -29.85
C PRO A 3 -3.70 -35.88 -29.04
N ARG A 4 -2.96 -36.98 -29.20
CA ARG A 4 -3.01 -38.13 -28.30
C ARG A 4 -1.59 -38.48 -27.86
N SER A 5 -1.27 -38.07 -26.63
CA SER A 5 -0.50 -38.86 -25.66
C SER A 5 -0.48 -38.08 -24.34
N GLU A 6 -1.62 -38.06 -23.64
CA GLU A 6 -1.61 -37.69 -22.22
C GLU A 6 -0.84 -38.78 -21.47
N SER A 7 0.42 -38.51 -21.17
CA SER A 7 1.17 -39.30 -20.20
C SER A 7 0.48 -39.19 -18.84
N PRO A 8 0.45 -40.26 -18.02
CA PRO A 8 -0.19 -40.25 -16.72
C PRO A 8 0.70 -39.49 -15.72
N GLN A 9 0.86 -38.17 -15.92
CA GLN A 9 1.46 -37.29 -14.92
C GLN A 9 0.44 -37.14 -13.80
N ARG A 10 0.57 -38.00 -12.79
CA ARG A 10 -0.04 -37.82 -11.48
C ARG A 10 0.21 -36.37 -11.05
N LYS A 11 -0.90 -35.67 -10.81
CA LYS A 11 -0.98 -34.27 -10.38
C LYS A 11 -0.33 -34.11 -9.00
N HIS A 12 0.99 -34.13 -8.94
CA HIS A 12 1.71 -33.67 -7.77
C HIS A 12 1.54 -32.15 -7.74
N ARG A 13 0.50 -31.70 -7.03
CA ARG A 13 0.40 -30.32 -6.59
C ARG A 13 1.64 -30.06 -5.76
N LEU A 14 2.55 -29.24 -6.27
CA LEU A 14 3.71 -28.82 -5.52
C LEU A 14 3.20 -28.04 -4.30
N SER A 15 3.47 -28.55 -3.10
CA SER A 15 3.24 -27.82 -1.86
C SER A 15 4.16 -26.60 -1.81
N SER A 16 3.80 -25.59 -1.01
CA SER A 16 4.68 -24.45 -0.77
C SER A 16 6.07 -24.92 -0.29
N ILE A 17 7.10 -24.36 -0.91
CA ILE A 17 8.50 -24.63 -0.61
C ILE A 17 8.85 -23.87 0.67
N LYS A 18 9.23 -24.59 1.73
CA LYS A 18 9.52 -24.02 3.06
C LYS A 18 11.02 -23.93 3.33
N SER A 19 11.86 -24.64 2.59
CA SER A 19 13.28 -24.75 2.85
C SER A 19 14.11 -24.75 1.57
N ILE A 20 15.39 -24.40 1.70
CA ILE A 20 16.38 -24.42 0.61
C ILE A 20 16.53 -25.84 0.05
N ASN A 21 16.54 -26.85 0.93
CA ASN A 21 16.64 -28.26 0.51
C ASN A 21 15.44 -28.70 -0.33
N GLN A 22 14.24 -28.19 -0.04
CA GLN A 22 13.08 -28.44 -0.88
C GLN A 22 13.19 -27.73 -2.23
N LEU A 23 13.68 -26.48 -2.24
CA LEU A 23 13.89 -25.74 -3.49
C LEU A 23 14.87 -26.48 -4.41
N ALA A 24 15.99 -26.97 -3.87
CA ALA A 24 17.00 -27.70 -4.64
C ALA A 24 16.47 -29.01 -5.25
N ASN A 25 15.53 -29.68 -4.56
CA ASN A 25 14.95 -30.94 -5.01
C ASN A 25 13.67 -30.77 -5.84
N THR A 26 13.17 -29.54 -6.01
CA THR A 26 11.93 -29.28 -6.75
C THR A 26 12.25 -28.94 -8.19
N TYR A 27 11.88 -29.81 -9.12
CA TYR A 27 11.92 -29.48 -10.55
C TYR A 27 10.80 -28.48 -10.86
N PHE A 28 11.18 -27.23 -11.16
CA PHE A 28 10.25 -26.16 -11.48
C PHE A 28 10.21 -25.94 -13.00
N ASP A 29 9.18 -26.48 -13.64
CA ASP A 29 8.96 -26.34 -15.08
C ASP A 29 8.54 -24.91 -15.44
N LEU A 30 9.54 -24.11 -15.84
CA LEU A 30 9.39 -22.72 -16.28
C LEU A 30 8.70 -22.61 -17.65
N ASP A 31 8.73 -23.68 -18.45
CA ASP A 31 8.13 -23.72 -19.79
C ASP A 31 6.63 -24.03 -19.78
N SER A 32 6.11 -24.51 -18.65
CA SER A 32 4.69 -24.77 -18.50
C SER A 32 3.86 -23.51 -18.74
N TYR A 33 2.82 -23.62 -19.59
CA TYR A 33 1.89 -22.52 -19.91
C TYR A 33 1.37 -21.80 -18.66
N TYR A 34 1.00 -22.56 -17.62
CA TYR A 34 0.49 -22.00 -16.37
C TYR A 34 1.57 -21.27 -15.57
N THR A 35 2.81 -21.78 -15.57
CA THR A 35 3.95 -21.16 -14.89
C THR A 35 4.30 -19.84 -15.58
N GLN A 36 4.43 -19.81 -16.90
CA GLN A 36 4.72 -18.58 -17.66
C GLN A 36 3.63 -17.52 -17.48
N LYS A 37 2.35 -17.92 -17.43
CA LYS A 37 1.22 -17.00 -17.21
C LYS A 37 1.22 -16.45 -15.78
N ALA A 38 1.53 -17.28 -14.79
CA ALA A 38 1.67 -16.88 -13.39
C ALA A 38 2.86 -15.93 -13.18
N MET A 39 4.02 -16.21 -13.79
CA MET A 39 5.21 -15.34 -13.78
C MET A 39 4.91 -13.97 -14.36
N ARG A 40 4.29 -13.91 -15.55
CA ARG A 40 3.88 -12.64 -16.18
C ARG A 40 2.94 -11.83 -15.29
N LYS A 41 1.97 -12.49 -14.66
CA LYS A 41 1.03 -11.82 -13.74
C LYS A 41 1.70 -11.34 -12.45
N CYS A 42 2.71 -12.06 -11.97
CA CYS A 42 3.51 -11.66 -10.82
C CYS A 42 4.60 -10.62 -11.15
N GLY A 43 4.85 -10.33 -12.42
CA GLY A 43 5.89 -9.39 -12.88
C GLY A 43 7.30 -9.96 -12.82
N TYR A 44 7.46 -11.28 -12.88
CA TYR A 44 8.76 -11.96 -12.88
C TYR A 44 9.16 -12.40 -14.28
N ILE A 45 10.46 -12.34 -14.56
CA ILE A 45 11.07 -12.82 -15.80
C ILE A 45 11.87 -14.11 -15.54
N GLU A 46 12.14 -14.89 -16.59
CA GLU A 46 12.83 -16.18 -16.48
C GLU A 46 14.21 -16.06 -15.83
N SER A 47 14.94 -14.99 -16.13
CA SER A 47 16.24 -14.72 -15.52
C SER A 47 16.19 -14.56 -14.00
N ASP A 48 15.03 -14.22 -13.42
CA ASP A 48 14.88 -14.09 -11.97
C ASP A 48 14.90 -15.45 -11.25
N PHE A 49 14.65 -16.55 -11.97
CA PHE A 49 14.64 -17.92 -11.45
C PHE A 49 15.94 -18.67 -11.75
N THR A 50 16.96 -17.99 -12.29
CA THR A 50 18.28 -18.58 -12.52
C THR A 50 18.88 -19.00 -11.19
N VAL A 51 19.10 -20.31 -10.98
CA VAL A 51 19.74 -20.84 -9.77
C VAL A 51 21.19 -20.43 -9.77
N LYS A 52 21.57 -19.64 -8.77
CA LYS A 52 22.96 -19.21 -8.54
C LYS A 52 23.59 -20.07 -7.45
N GLU A 53 24.84 -20.45 -7.65
CA GLU A 53 25.64 -21.10 -6.64
C GLU A 53 26.24 -20.07 -5.68
N LYS A 54 26.64 -20.52 -4.48
CA LYS A 54 27.27 -19.65 -3.47
C LYS A 54 28.51 -18.91 -4.00
N LYS A 55 29.24 -19.51 -4.94
CA LYS A 55 30.42 -18.91 -5.60
C LYS A 55 30.10 -17.65 -6.41
N ASP A 56 28.86 -17.52 -6.88
CA ASP A 56 28.41 -16.40 -7.74
C ASP A 56 28.16 -15.11 -6.94
N PHE A 57 28.21 -15.16 -5.61
CA PHE A 57 27.97 -14.03 -4.70
C PHE A 57 29.25 -13.36 -4.19
N ARG A 58 30.41 -13.81 -4.67
CA ARG A 58 31.72 -13.21 -4.38
C ARG A 58 31.93 -12.02 -5.34
N GLU A 59 31.79 -10.80 -4.83
CA GLU A 59 31.96 -9.57 -5.62
C GLU A 59 33.42 -9.11 -5.60
N THR A 60 34.09 -9.25 -4.45
CA THR A 60 35.52 -8.92 -4.30
C THR A 60 36.32 -10.12 -3.80
N LYS A 61 37.62 -10.14 -4.13
CA LYS A 61 38.54 -11.17 -3.58
C LYS A 61 38.65 -11.10 -2.06
N SER A 62 38.31 -9.96 -1.45
CA SER A 62 38.33 -9.69 -0.02
C SER A 62 37.02 -9.99 0.72
N ASP A 63 35.95 -10.40 0.03
CA ASP A 63 34.69 -10.74 0.70
C ASP A 63 34.94 -11.90 1.69
N THR A 64 34.58 -11.70 2.95
CA THR A 64 34.63 -12.76 3.97
C THR A 64 33.54 -13.80 3.71
N GLU A 65 33.78 -15.03 4.13
CA GLU A 65 32.84 -16.15 3.93
C GLU A 65 31.46 -15.86 4.52
N ASP A 66 31.40 -15.11 5.63
CA ASP A 66 30.16 -14.68 6.28
C ASP A 66 29.32 -13.74 5.41
N ILE A 67 29.96 -12.80 4.69
CA ILE A 67 29.26 -11.89 3.79
C ILE A 67 28.69 -12.66 2.59
N ILE A 68 29.46 -13.60 2.05
CA ILE A 68 29.02 -14.48 0.95
C ILE A 68 27.84 -15.34 1.39
N ASN A 69 27.91 -15.94 2.58
CA ASN A 69 26.82 -16.70 3.20
C ASN A 69 25.55 -15.85 3.32
N LEU A 70 25.67 -14.65 3.88
CA LEU A 70 24.52 -13.76 4.08
C LEU A 70 23.85 -13.36 2.77
N ARG A 71 24.64 -13.04 1.72
CA ARG A 71 24.10 -12.74 0.39
C ARG A 71 23.40 -13.94 -0.24
N TYR A 72 24.00 -15.13 -0.12
CA TYR A 72 23.42 -16.37 -0.63
C TYR A 72 22.11 -16.74 0.10
N GLU A 73 22.07 -16.60 1.43
CA GLU A 73 20.86 -16.81 2.24
C GLU A 73 19.74 -15.82 1.89
N HIS A 74 20.10 -14.54 1.71
CA HIS A 74 19.13 -13.53 1.29
C HIS A 74 18.54 -13.84 -0.09
N TYR A 75 19.40 -14.21 -1.05
CA TYR A 75 19.00 -14.59 -2.39
C TYR A 75 18.11 -15.84 -2.40
N THR A 76 18.50 -16.91 -1.70
CA THR A 76 17.71 -18.16 -1.62
C THR A 76 16.36 -17.92 -0.96
N THR A 77 16.32 -17.12 0.12
CA THR A 77 15.06 -16.71 0.76
C THR A 77 14.16 -15.93 -0.20
N LYS A 78 14.74 -15.02 -0.99
CA LYS A 78 14.01 -14.26 -2.02
C LYS A 78 13.47 -15.18 -3.11
N LEU A 79 14.29 -16.12 -3.60
CA LEU A 79 13.92 -17.08 -4.63
C LEU A 79 12.77 -17.99 -4.16
N ILE A 80 12.83 -18.50 -2.92
CA ILE A 80 11.74 -19.29 -2.32
C ILE A 80 10.42 -18.50 -2.31
N LYS A 81 10.47 -17.22 -1.88
CA LYS A 81 9.28 -16.34 -1.87
C LYS A 81 8.71 -16.15 -3.28
N MET A 82 9.57 -15.93 -4.27
CA MET A 82 9.16 -15.76 -5.66
C MET A 82 8.52 -17.03 -6.22
N VAL A 83 9.14 -18.20 -6.02
CA VAL A 83 8.61 -19.49 -6.48
C VAL A 83 7.26 -19.79 -5.83
N ASN A 84 7.12 -19.58 -4.51
CA ASN A 84 5.85 -19.79 -3.82
C ASN A 84 4.74 -18.87 -4.34
N LYS A 85 5.06 -17.61 -4.63
CA LYS A 85 4.08 -16.67 -5.19
C LYS A 85 3.63 -17.10 -6.59
N VAL A 86 4.56 -17.59 -7.42
CA VAL A 86 4.21 -18.14 -8.74
C VAL A 86 3.37 -19.40 -8.60
N LEU A 87 3.68 -20.31 -7.67
CA LEU A 87 2.89 -21.52 -7.40
C LEU A 87 1.46 -21.18 -6.95
N GLU A 88 1.30 -20.21 -6.06
CA GLU A 88 -0.01 -19.73 -5.60
C GLU A 88 -0.82 -19.15 -6.77
N GLU A 89 -0.20 -18.30 -7.59
CA GLU A 89 -0.86 -17.73 -8.76
C GLU A 89 -1.18 -18.79 -9.83
N GLN A 90 -0.32 -19.81 -9.97
CA GLN A 90 -0.57 -20.96 -10.83
C GLN A 90 -1.83 -21.74 -10.38
N GLU A 91 -2.02 -21.93 -9.06
CA GLU A 91 -3.21 -22.57 -8.51
C GLU A 91 -4.46 -21.72 -8.72
N ASN A 92 -4.36 -20.41 -8.51
CA ASN A 92 -5.44 -19.45 -8.77
C ASN A 92 -5.88 -19.49 -10.24
N LEU A 93 -4.93 -19.50 -11.19
CA LEU A 93 -5.22 -19.60 -12.62
C LEU A 93 -5.95 -20.92 -12.97
N ARG A 94 -5.49 -22.05 -12.41
CA ARG A 94 -6.14 -23.35 -12.59
C ARG A 94 -7.56 -23.36 -12.01
N TYR A 95 -7.76 -22.70 -10.86
CA TYR A 95 -9.09 -22.57 -10.26
C TYR A 95 -10.02 -21.73 -11.14
N THR A 96 -9.55 -20.58 -11.65
CA THR A 96 -10.33 -19.73 -12.54
C THR A 96 -10.70 -20.42 -13.84
N ASP A 97 -9.76 -21.16 -14.45
CA ASP A 97 -10.02 -21.90 -15.69
C ASP A 97 -11.05 -23.02 -15.45
N LYS A 98 -10.95 -23.73 -14.31
CA LYS A 98 -11.93 -24.76 -13.92
C LYS A 98 -13.32 -24.16 -13.67
N TYR A 99 -13.38 -22.99 -13.05
CA TYR A 99 -14.63 -22.27 -12.81
C TYR A 99 -15.27 -21.80 -14.13
N ASN A 100 -14.49 -21.16 -15.00
CA ASN A 100 -14.93 -20.71 -16.32
C ASN A 100 -15.38 -21.88 -17.21
N ALA A 101 -14.66 -23.01 -17.16
CA ALA A 101 -15.06 -24.23 -17.87
C ALA A 101 -16.40 -24.80 -17.37
N LYS A 102 -16.68 -24.72 -16.05
CA LYS A 102 -18.00 -25.09 -15.51
C LYS A 102 -19.10 -24.13 -15.98
N LEU A 103 -18.82 -22.83 -16.00
CA LEU A 103 -19.76 -21.81 -16.48
C LEU A 103 -20.12 -22.02 -17.96
N LEU A 104 -19.10 -22.27 -18.80
CA LEU A 104 -19.25 -22.57 -20.22
C LEU A 104 -19.99 -23.88 -20.50
N LYS A 105 -19.89 -24.87 -19.61
CA LYS A 105 -20.69 -26.11 -19.69
C LYS A 105 -22.14 -25.88 -19.24
N SER A 106 -22.38 -24.98 -18.30
CA SER A 106 -23.73 -24.61 -17.85
C SER A 106 -24.50 -23.81 -18.90
N THR A 107 -23.84 -23.01 -19.72
CA THR A 107 -24.48 -22.21 -20.78
C THR A 107 -24.73 -22.98 -22.08
N ARG A 108 -24.20 -24.20 -22.22
CA ARG A 108 -24.37 -25.06 -23.41
C ARG A 108 -25.49 -26.10 -23.34
N ASN A 109 -26.33 -26.09 -22.29
CA ASN A 109 -27.54 -26.93 -22.23
C ASN A 109 -28.81 -26.07 -22.37
N PRO A 110 -29.31 -25.83 -23.60
CA PRO A 110 -30.67 -25.35 -23.78
C PRO A 110 -31.60 -26.54 -23.60
N LYS A 111 -32.16 -26.73 -22.40
CA LYS A 111 -33.44 -27.43 -22.27
C LYS A 111 -34.55 -26.50 -22.73
N THR A 112 -34.67 -26.33 -24.05
CA THR A 112 -35.88 -25.81 -24.69
C THR A 112 -36.79 -27.00 -24.96
N SER A 113 -37.65 -27.33 -24.01
CA SER A 113 -38.89 -28.04 -24.32
C SER A 113 -39.98 -27.49 -23.40
N ASN A 114 -41.17 -27.31 -23.98
CA ASN A 114 -42.44 -26.98 -23.31
C ASN A 114 -42.78 -25.48 -23.28
N PHE A 115 -42.93 -24.85 -24.45
CA PHE A 115 -43.85 -23.69 -24.59
C PHE A 115 -44.47 -23.60 -25.99
N GLU A 116 -44.87 -24.73 -26.58
CA GLU A 116 -45.67 -24.77 -27.81
C GLU A 116 -46.79 -25.82 -27.69
N THR A 117 -47.81 -25.52 -26.88
CA THR A 117 -49.14 -26.15 -27.04
C THR A 117 -50.15 -25.40 -26.20
N SER A 118 -50.78 -24.36 -26.76
CA SER A 118 -52.11 -23.90 -26.34
C SER A 118 -52.50 -22.72 -27.21
N MET A 119 -53.13 -22.99 -28.36
CA MET A 119 -54.17 -22.15 -28.98
C MET A 119 -54.63 -22.83 -30.29
N LYS A 120 -55.47 -23.85 -30.17
CA LYS A 120 -56.29 -24.40 -31.26
C LYS A 120 -57.67 -24.81 -30.73
N SER A 121 -58.52 -23.82 -30.50
CA SER A 121 -59.99 -23.88 -30.53
C SER A 121 -60.43 -22.42 -30.43
N VAL A 122 -61.12 -21.84 -31.40
CA VAL A 122 -62.55 -21.98 -31.64
C VAL A 122 -62.81 -21.44 -33.06
N GLY A 123 -63.26 -22.31 -33.96
CA GLY A 123 -63.71 -21.92 -35.29
C GLY A 123 -64.85 -22.83 -35.71
N LYS A 124 -66.09 -22.37 -35.51
CA LYS A 124 -67.33 -22.90 -36.09
C LYS A 124 -68.48 -21.97 -35.65
N LEU A 125 -68.95 -21.11 -36.55
CA LEU A 125 -70.34 -20.66 -36.69
C LEU A 125 -70.43 -19.41 -37.59
N SER A 126 -70.67 -19.61 -38.89
CA SER A 126 -71.45 -18.68 -39.71
C SER A 126 -71.82 -19.35 -41.04
N LEU A 127 -72.95 -20.07 -41.02
CA LEU A 127 -73.69 -20.49 -42.20
C LEU A 127 -75.01 -19.68 -42.20
N LEU A 128 -75.48 -19.30 -43.40
CA LEU A 128 -76.72 -18.59 -43.77
C LEU A 128 -76.66 -17.06 -43.89
N LYS A 129 -76.51 -16.57 -45.13
CA LYS A 129 -77.61 -15.96 -45.92
C LYS A 129 -77.08 -15.28 -47.19
N SER A 130 -77.45 -15.80 -48.35
CA SER A 130 -77.53 -15.02 -49.60
C SER A 130 -78.41 -15.73 -50.62
N ARG A 131 -79.54 -15.10 -50.91
CA ARG A 131 -80.52 -15.27 -52.00
C ARG A 131 -81.40 -14.03 -51.84
N PHE A 132 -81.80 -13.24 -52.83
CA PHE A 132 -81.75 -13.29 -54.29
C PHE A 132 -82.38 -11.95 -54.68
N GLU A 133 -81.86 -11.21 -55.66
CA GLU A 133 -82.53 -10.01 -56.16
C GLU A 133 -82.13 -9.81 -57.62
N GLN A 134 -83.09 -9.92 -58.55
CA GLN A 134 -83.02 -9.34 -59.89
C GLN A 134 -84.32 -9.59 -60.69
N LEU A 135 -84.55 -8.66 -61.65
CA LEU A 135 -85.53 -8.59 -62.75
C LEU A 135 -86.77 -7.72 -62.44
N LYS A 136 -86.84 -6.47 -62.94
CA LYS A 136 -87.09 -5.94 -64.31
C LYS A 136 -88.56 -6.02 -64.76
N GLU A 137 -89.04 -4.86 -65.21
CA GLU A 137 -90.39 -4.45 -65.65
C GLU A 137 -90.79 -4.94 -67.09
N PRO A 138 -91.78 -4.33 -67.79
CA PRO A 138 -93.20 -4.72 -67.84
C PRO A 138 -93.68 -5.02 -69.28
N GLN A 139 -94.85 -5.64 -69.51
CA GLN A 139 -95.45 -5.63 -70.87
C GLN A 139 -96.99 -5.73 -70.94
N THR A 140 -97.50 -4.86 -71.82
CA THR A 140 -98.58 -5.02 -72.80
C THR A 140 -100.04 -4.76 -72.44
N ALA A 141 -100.55 -3.73 -73.13
CA ALA A 141 -101.93 -3.40 -73.41
C ALA A 141 -102.58 -4.38 -74.41
N ARG A 142 -103.91 -4.54 -74.33
CA ARG A 142 -104.76 -5.03 -75.42
C ARG A 142 -105.94 -4.09 -75.61
N ALA A 143 -106.12 -3.64 -76.85
CA ALA A 143 -107.21 -2.80 -77.32
C ALA A 143 -108.43 -3.65 -77.71
N LEU A 144 -109.64 -3.18 -77.40
CA LEU A 144 -110.92 -3.77 -77.82
C LEU A 144 -111.90 -2.68 -78.32
N ASP A 145 -112.17 -2.76 -79.62
CA ASP A 145 -113.43 -2.57 -80.38
C ASP A 145 -114.41 -1.40 -80.05
N PRO A 146 -114.54 -0.36 -80.91
CA PRO A 146 -115.24 0.89 -80.62
C PRO A 146 -116.64 1.09 -81.24
N ASN A 147 -117.56 0.10 -81.25
CA ASN A 147 -118.90 0.31 -81.87
C ASN A 147 -120.14 -0.11 -81.03
N LYS A 148 -120.11 0.13 -79.71
CA LYS A 148 -121.32 0.18 -78.86
C LYS A 148 -121.32 1.41 -77.94
N ILE A 149 -120.88 2.54 -78.49
CA ILE A 149 -120.63 3.81 -77.80
C ILE A 149 -121.80 4.77 -78.08
N SER A 150 -122.87 4.69 -77.29
CA SER A 150 -123.72 5.87 -77.05
C SER A 150 -124.75 5.67 -75.92
N ARG A 151 -125.09 4.42 -75.55
CA ARG A 151 -125.91 4.13 -74.35
C ARG A 151 -125.12 3.53 -73.16
N LYS A 152 -123.86 3.12 -73.37
CA LYS A 152 -122.98 2.58 -72.31
C LYS A 152 -122.18 3.65 -71.55
N MET A 153 -121.89 4.80 -72.18
CA MET A 153 -121.15 5.89 -71.51
C MET A 153 -121.92 6.52 -70.36
N GLU A 154 -123.24 6.66 -70.46
CA GLU A 154 -124.05 7.30 -69.40
C GLU A 154 -124.19 6.41 -68.15
N LEU A 155 -124.23 5.08 -68.32
CA LEU A 155 -124.22 4.11 -67.24
C LEU A 155 -122.81 3.89 -66.65
N MET A 156 -121.75 3.99 -67.48
CA MET A 156 -120.36 3.96 -66.99
C MET A 156 -120.03 5.19 -66.15
N VAL A 157 -120.46 6.40 -66.52
CA VAL A 157 -120.20 7.60 -65.70
C VAL A 157 -120.85 7.49 -64.32
N LYS A 158 -122.07 6.94 -64.21
CA LYS A 158 -122.71 6.69 -62.91
C LYS A 158 -122.03 5.55 -62.13
N HIS A 159 -121.66 4.45 -62.79
CA HIS A 159 -120.94 3.35 -62.16
C HIS A 159 -119.53 3.76 -61.69
N ASP A 160 -118.81 4.55 -62.48
CA ASP A 160 -117.46 5.03 -62.19
C ASP A 160 -117.47 6.07 -61.06
N GLN A 161 -118.50 6.92 -60.99
CA GLN A 161 -118.72 7.80 -59.83
C GLN A 161 -118.97 6.99 -58.55
N GLU A 162 -119.69 5.86 -58.63
CA GLU A 162 -119.96 4.99 -57.49
C GLU A 162 -118.75 4.14 -57.08
N VAL A 163 -117.96 3.65 -58.05
CA VAL A 163 -116.69 2.94 -57.83
C VAL A 163 -115.66 3.89 -57.21
N MET A 164 -115.51 5.10 -57.74
CA MET A 164 -114.61 6.12 -57.18
C MET A 164 -115.01 6.51 -55.75
N ALA A 165 -116.30 6.57 -55.42
CA ALA A 165 -116.77 6.82 -54.05
C ALA A 165 -116.47 5.64 -53.11
N LYS A 166 -116.67 4.39 -53.56
CA LYS A 166 -116.35 3.17 -52.79
C LYS A 166 -114.85 2.97 -52.63
N GLU A 167 -114.06 3.32 -53.64
CA GLU A 167 -112.60 3.27 -53.64
C GLU A 167 -112.01 4.33 -52.70
N LYS A 168 -112.52 5.56 -52.75
CA LYS A 168 -112.16 6.61 -51.78
C LYS A 168 -112.48 6.21 -50.33
N GLN A 169 -113.60 5.52 -50.08
CA GLN A 169 -113.88 4.94 -48.76
C GLN A 169 -112.95 3.79 -48.36
N ARG A 170 -112.49 2.96 -49.32
CA ARG A 170 -111.50 1.90 -49.07
C ARG A 170 -110.13 2.47 -48.77
N GLU A 171 -109.67 3.43 -49.58
CA GLU A 171 -108.41 4.16 -49.36
C GLU A 171 -108.41 4.88 -48.01
N GLU A 172 -109.52 5.47 -47.59
CA GLU A 172 -109.60 6.12 -46.27
C GLU A 172 -109.53 5.09 -45.12
N LYS A 173 -110.16 3.92 -45.28
CA LYS A 173 -110.06 2.80 -44.33
C LYS A 173 -108.64 2.21 -44.28
N GLU A 174 -107.97 2.08 -45.42
CA GLU A 174 -106.59 1.62 -45.50
C GLU A 174 -105.62 2.65 -44.96
N SER A 175 -105.80 3.94 -45.26
CA SER A 175 -105.03 5.04 -44.68
C SER A 175 -105.16 5.07 -43.15
N LYS A 176 -106.36 4.82 -42.61
CA LYS A 176 -106.58 4.65 -41.15
C LYS A 176 -105.86 3.42 -40.59
N LYS A 177 -105.84 2.28 -41.30
CA LYS A 177 -105.09 1.08 -40.89
C LYS A 177 -103.56 1.29 -40.95
N ILE A 178 -103.07 1.92 -42.01
CA ILE A 178 -101.64 2.27 -42.19
C ILE A 178 -101.19 3.23 -41.09
N LYS A 179 -101.99 4.27 -40.77
CA LYS A 179 -101.68 5.19 -39.67
C LYS A 179 -101.61 4.47 -38.32
N LYS A 180 -102.53 3.53 -38.04
CA LYS A 180 -102.48 2.70 -36.83
C LYS A 180 -101.23 1.80 -36.81
N PHE A 181 -100.90 1.15 -37.92
CA PHE A 181 -99.74 0.28 -38.04
C PHE A 181 -98.41 1.05 -37.89
N GLN A 182 -98.29 2.21 -38.53
CA GLN A 182 -97.15 3.12 -38.38
C GLN A 182 -96.98 3.60 -36.93
N LYS A 183 -98.09 3.90 -36.23
CA LYS A 183 -98.06 4.24 -34.80
C LYS A 183 -97.51 3.09 -33.96
N THR A 184 -97.95 1.85 -34.21
CA THR A 184 -97.45 0.65 -33.53
C THR A 184 -95.96 0.41 -33.80
N ILE A 185 -95.51 0.58 -35.06
CA ILE A 185 -94.08 0.47 -35.42
C ILE A 185 -93.25 1.52 -34.67
N ARG A 186 -93.69 2.79 -34.65
CA ARG A 186 -92.99 3.85 -33.92
C ARG A 186 -92.87 3.53 -32.44
N MET A 187 -93.94 3.02 -31.82
CA MET A 187 -93.90 2.59 -30.42
C MET A 187 -92.90 1.45 -30.18
N ALA A 188 -92.89 0.43 -31.05
CA ALA A 188 -91.96 -0.70 -30.94
C ALA A 188 -90.50 -0.29 -31.15
N VAL A 189 -90.22 0.61 -32.11
CA VAL A 189 -88.88 1.17 -32.33
C VAL A 189 -88.42 1.98 -31.13
N ASN A 190 -89.29 2.81 -30.55
CA ASN A 190 -88.97 3.59 -29.35
C ASN A 190 -88.73 2.69 -28.13
N GLN A 191 -89.51 1.62 -27.94
CA GLN A 191 -89.27 0.63 -26.90
C GLN A 191 -87.93 -0.09 -27.07
N LYS A 192 -87.57 -0.49 -28.30
CA LYS A 192 -86.27 -1.09 -28.59
C LYS A 192 -85.11 -0.12 -28.36
N ARG A 193 -85.25 1.16 -28.74
CA ARG A 193 -84.25 2.20 -28.43
C ARG A 193 -84.07 2.36 -26.93
N ALA A 194 -85.15 2.48 -26.17
CA ALA A 194 -85.08 2.60 -24.71
C ALA A 194 -84.47 1.36 -24.04
N GLN A 195 -84.73 0.15 -24.54
CA GLN A 195 -84.08 -1.07 -24.04
C GLN A 195 -82.58 -1.09 -24.37
N LYS A 196 -82.20 -0.63 -25.56
CA LYS A 196 -80.80 -0.54 -25.98
C LYS A 196 -80.02 0.47 -25.12
N GLU A 197 -80.56 1.66 -24.91
CA GLU A 197 -79.96 2.68 -24.03
C GLU A 197 -79.77 2.14 -22.60
N LYS A 198 -80.76 1.43 -22.05
CA LYS A 198 -80.64 0.79 -20.72
C LYS A 198 -79.54 -0.29 -20.66
N LEU A 199 -79.25 -0.98 -21.77
CA LEU A 199 -78.17 -1.96 -21.83
C LEU A 199 -76.82 -1.28 -21.99
N GLU A 200 -76.75 -0.21 -22.77
CA GLU A 200 -75.53 0.60 -22.96
C GLU A 200 -75.10 1.25 -21.64
N THR A 201 -76.04 1.86 -20.89
CA THR A 201 -75.74 2.44 -19.57
C THR A 201 -75.26 1.40 -18.56
N LYS A 202 -75.92 0.24 -18.48
CA LYS A 202 -75.45 -0.89 -17.65
C LYS A 202 -74.06 -1.38 -18.04
N HIS A 203 -73.76 -1.40 -19.34
CA HIS A 203 -72.45 -1.83 -19.82
C HIS A 203 -71.35 -0.79 -19.50
N GLU A 204 -71.66 0.50 -19.59
CA GLU A 204 -70.75 1.58 -19.16
C GLU A 204 -70.49 1.57 -17.65
N GLU A 205 -71.52 1.37 -16.83
CA GLU A 205 -71.37 1.21 -15.38
C GLU A 205 -70.46 0.02 -15.02
N LYS A 206 -70.67 -1.12 -15.69
CA LYS A 206 -69.82 -2.30 -15.48
C LYS A 206 -68.38 -2.07 -15.92
N LYS A 207 -68.15 -1.35 -17.01
CA LYS A 207 -66.79 -0.91 -17.43
C LYS A 207 -66.13 -0.02 -16.38
N LYS A 208 -66.87 0.95 -15.83
CA LYS A 208 -66.36 1.85 -14.77
C LYS A 208 -65.99 1.06 -13.50
N GLN A 209 -66.81 0.08 -13.10
CA GLN A 209 -66.50 -0.80 -11.97
C GLN A 209 -65.22 -1.62 -12.19
N ILE A 210 -65.07 -2.23 -13.38
CA ILE A 210 -63.87 -3.02 -13.71
C ILE A 210 -62.61 -2.14 -13.66
N LEU A 211 -62.66 -0.94 -14.26
CA LEU A 211 -61.55 0.01 -14.22
C LEU A 211 -61.17 0.39 -12.78
N PHE A 212 -62.16 0.68 -11.94
CA PHE A 212 -61.94 1.01 -10.54
C PHE A 212 -61.31 -0.15 -9.75
N GLU A 213 -61.76 -1.39 -9.98
CA GLU A 213 -61.15 -2.57 -9.36
C GLU A 213 -59.71 -2.81 -9.84
N GLU A 214 -59.43 -2.59 -11.13
CA GLU A 214 -58.08 -2.69 -11.67
C GLU A 214 -57.14 -1.63 -11.07
N GLU A 215 -57.59 -0.38 -10.92
CA GLU A 215 -56.84 0.67 -10.25
C GLU A 215 -56.57 0.35 -8.79
N ARG A 216 -57.56 -0.19 -8.07
CA ARG A 216 -57.40 -0.65 -6.68
C ARG A 216 -56.38 -1.78 -6.58
N LYS A 217 -56.40 -2.75 -7.50
CA LYS A 217 -55.42 -3.85 -7.57
C LYS A 217 -54.02 -3.32 -7.89
N LYS A 218 -53.88 -2.41 -8.85
CA LYS A 218 -52.59 -1.76 -9.19
C LYS A 218 -52.02 -1.00 -7.99
N SER A 219 -52.84 -0.23 -7.29
CA SER A 219 -52.43 0.50 -6.08
C SER A 219 -52.00 -0.45 -4.95
N SER A 220 -52.71 -1.56 -4.75
CA SER A 220 -52.35 -2.60 -3.77
C SER A 220 -51.02 -3.28 -4.10
N ILE A 221 -50.81 -3.67 -5.37
CA ILE A 221 -49.55 -4.26 -5.83
C ILE A 221 -48.40 -3.26 -5.67
N GLN A 222 -48.61 -1.99 -6.01
CA GLN A 222 -47.57 -0.97 -5.88
C GLN A 222 -47.18 -0.72 -4.41
N LYS A 223 -48.13 -0.75 -3.47
CA LYS A 223 -47.85 -0.70 -2.03
C LYS A 223 -47.03 -1.92 -1.57
N ALA A 224 -47.37 -3.12 -2.05
CA ALA A 224 -46.62 -4.33 -1.72
C ALA A 224 -45.18 -4.31 -2.26
N ILE A 225 -44.96 -3.76 -3.46
CA ILE A 225 -43.62 -3.58 -4.03
C ILE A 225 -42.79 -2.62 -3.17
N ARG A 226 -43.32 -1.44 -2.84
CA ARG A 226 -42.61 -0.45 -2.00
C ARG A 226 -42.26 -1.01 -0.62
N GLU A 227 -43.15 -1.77 -0.01
CA GLU A 227 -42.88 -2.42 1.28
C GLU A 227 -41.80 -3.51 1.17
N ARG A 228 -41.79 -4.29 0.08
CA ARG A 228 -40.73 -5.27 -0.18
C ARG A 228 -39.37 -4.60 -0.41
N GLU A 229 -39.34 -3.48 -1.14
CA GLU A 229 -38.14 -2.66 -1.34
C GLU A 229 -37.65 -2.07 -0.02
N ARG A 230 -38.56 -1.56 0.83
CA ARG A 230 -38.22 -1.06 2.17
C ARG A 230 -37.51 -2.12 3.00
N ARG A 231 -38.06 -3.34 3.06
CA ARG A 231 -37.46 -4.48 3.80
C ARG A 231 -36.13 -4.93 3.20
N ALA A 232 -36.01 -4.94 1.87
CA ALA A 232 -34.75 -5.27 1.21
C ALA A 232 -33.66 -4.24 1.56
N ASN A 233 -33.99 -2.95 1.55
CA ASN A 233 -33.08 -1.88 1.93
C ASN A 233 -32.70 -1.94 3.42
N GLU A 234 -33.66 -2.25 4.30
CA GLU A 234 -33.43 -2.44 5.74
C GLU A 234 -32.48 -3.63 6.00
N ASN A 235 -32.67 -4.75 5.28
CA ASN A 235 -31.76 -5.90 5.34
C ASN A 235 -30.36 -5.58 4.80
N ILE A 236 -30.26 -4.82 3.69
CA ILE A 236 -28.96 -4.37 3.16
C ILE A 236 -28.26 -3.47 4.19
N SER A 237 -28.98 -2.52 4.79
CA SER A 237 -28.46 -1.63 5.82
C SER A 237 -27.93 -2.41 7.03
N ASN A 238 -28.70 -3.38 7.53
CA ASN A 238 -28.29 -4.22 8.66
C ASN A 238 -27.06 -5.07 8.31
N ASN A 239 -27.01 -5.68 7.13
CA ASN A 239 -25.85 -6.43 6.67
C ASN A 239 -24.60 -5.55 6.55
N MET A 240 -24.74 -4.33 6.04
CA MET A 240 -23.63 -3.37 5.96
C MET A 240 -23.15 -2.93 7.34
N ALA A 241 -24.06 -2.75 8.31
CA ALA A 241 -23.69 -2.45 9.69
C ALA A 241 -22.87 -3.60 10.31
N THR A 242 -23.31 -4.85 10.16
CA THR A 242 -22.55 -6.03 10.64
C THR A 242 -21.19 -6.18 9.95
N ILE A 243 -21.08 -5.84 8.66
CA ILE A 243 -19.79 -5.85 7.95
C ILE A 243 -18.86 -4.78 8.51
N ARG A 244 -19.37 -3.56 8.81
CA ARG A 244 -18.57 -2.49 9.42
C ARG A 244 -18.08 -2.88 10.80
N GLU A 245 -18.94 -3.42 11.66
CA GLU A 245 -18.57 -3.91 12.99
C GLU A 245 -17.43 -4.95 12.92
N LYS A 246 -17.53 -5.93 12.00
CA LYS A 246 -16.46 -6.93 11.79
C LYS A 246 -15.16 -6.36 11.22
N LEU A 247 -15.23 -5.26 10.47
CA LEU A 247 -14.04 -4.55 9.99
C LEU A 247 -13.38 -3.77 11.13
N GLU A 248 -14.19 -3.07 11.94
CA GLU A 248 -13.72 -2.35 13.13
C GLU A 248 -13.07 -3.30 14.14
N GLU A 249 -13.65 -4.48 14.41
CA GLU A 249 -13.04 -5.51 15.25
C GLU A 249 -11.67 -5.97 14.72
N LYS A 250 -11.54 -6.16 13.40
CA LYS A 250 -10.27 -6.54 12.77
C LYS A 250 -9.24 -5.41 12.87
N ASP A 251 -9.64 -4.18 12.62
CA ASP A 251 -8.76 -3.02 12.71
C ASP A 251 -8.26 -2.82 14.14
N MET A 252 -9.15 -2.97 15.13
CA MET A 252 -8.80 -2.98 16.55
C MET A 252 -7.81 -4.10 16.90
N TYR A 253 -8.04 -5.32 16.39
CA TYR A 253 -7.13 -6.44 16.60
C TYR A 253 -5.73 -6.18 16.00
N TYR A 254 -5.65 -5.63 14.79
CA TYR A 254 -4.37 -5.27 14.17
C TYR A 254 -3.67 -4.14 14.91
N ALA A 255 -4.40 -3.12 15.36
CA ALA A 255 -3.87 -2.03 16.17
C ALA A 255 -3.32 -2.55 17.51
N GLU A 256 -4.03 -3.45 18.19
CA GLU A 256 -3.56 -4.06 19.43
C GLU A 256 -2.31 -4.93 19.22
N LYS A 257 -2.27 -5.70 18.12
CA LYS A 257 -1.08 -6.47 17.75
C LYS A 257 0.13 -5.57 17.49
N GLN A 258 -0.06 -4.44 16.80
CA GLN A 258 1.01 -3.44 16.59
C GLN A 258 1.46 -2.81 17.91
N ARG A 259 0.54 -2.46 18.82
CA ARG A 259 0.88 -1.95 20.16
C ARG A 259 1.75 -2.95 20.92
N LYS A 260 1.39 -4.23 20.94
CA LYS A 260 2.19 -5.29 21.62
C LYS A 260 3.60 -5.42 21.03
N VAL A 261 3.76 -5.27 19.71
CA VAL A 261 5.09 -5.27 19.07
C VAL A 261 5.90 -4.04 19.50
N ILE A 262 5.28 -2.85 19.51
CA ILE A 262 5.93 -1.62 19.95
C ILE A 262 6.36 -1.71 21.42
N ASP A 263 5.48 -2.21 22.29
CA ASP A 263 5.79 -2.38 23.72
C ASP A 263 6.92 -3.40 23.95
N HIS A 264 6.94 -4.49 23.18
CA HIS A 264 8.04 -5.44 23.20
C HIS A 264 9.36 -4.82 22.73
N MET A 265 9.35 -4.02 21.66
CA MET A 265 10.53 -3.30 21.18
C MET A 265 11.05 -2.32 22.24
N LYS A 266 10.18 -1.53 22.86
CA LYS A 266 10.55 -0.62 23.96
C LYS A 266 11.15 -1.37 25.14
N SER A 267 10.57 -2.53 25.51
CA SER A 267 11.12 -3.37 26.58
C SER A 267 12.52 -3.89 26.22
N MET A 268 12.75 -4.31 24.97
CA MET A 268 14.07 -4.73 24.50
C MET A 268 15.09 -3.59 24.51
N GLU A 269 14.70 -2.39 24.05
CA GLU A 269 15.53 -1.19 24.11
C GLU A 269 15.90 -0.82 25.55
N GLU A 270 14.96 -0.93 26.49
CA GLU A 270 15.23 -0.65 27.91
C GLU A 270 16.22 -1.67 28.52
N ILE A 271 16.11 -2.96 28.15
CA ILE A 271 17.06 -4.00 28.57
C ILE A 271 18.45 -3.72 27.98
N GLU A 272 18.54 -3.37 26.69
CA GLU A 272 19.81 -3.03 26.04
C GLU A 272 20.44 -1.77 26.64
N PHE A 273 19.64 -0.76 26.95
CA PHE A 273 20.08 0.45 27.64
C PHE A 273 20.64 0.11 29.02
N ARG A 274 19.93 -0.71 29.81
CA ARG A 274 20.39 -1.16 31.14
C ARG A 274 21.72 -1.92 31.04
N ARG A 275 21.83 -2.87 30.11
CA ARG A 275 23.08 -3.61 29.85
C ARG A 275 24.22 -2.69 29.44
N SER A 276 23.93 -1.63 28.68
CA SER A 276 24.94 -0.64 28.27
C SER A 276 25.42 0.18 29.45
N MET A 277 24.51 0.59 30.35
CA MET A 277 24.84 1.27 31.60
C MET A 277 25.70 0.39 32.52
N GLU A 278 25.35 -0.88 32.69
CA GLU A 278 26.15 -1.84 33.48
C GLU A 278 27.57 -2.00 32.90
N ARG A 279 27.72 -2.05 31.57
CA ARG A 279 29.04 -2.11 30.92
C ARG A 279 29.86 -0.85 31.19
N LEU A 280 29.24 0.33 31.12
CA LEU A 280 29.91 1.60 31.41
C LEU A 280 30.36 1.67 32.87
N GLU A 281 29.51 1.23 33.81
CA GLU A 281 29.85 1.17 35.23
C GLU A 281 31.04 0.23 35.49
N VAL A 282 31.09 -0.93 34.83
CA VAL A 282 32.23 -1.85 34.91
C VAL A 282 33.52 -1.20 34.37
N ILE A 283 33.44 -0.46 33.28
CA ILE A 283 34.59 0.27 32.71
C ILE A 283 35.06 1.37 33.67
N GLU A 284 34.14 2.17 34.20
CA GLU A 284 34.44 3.22 35.17
C GLU A 284 35.11 2.65 36.43
N ASN A 285 34.59 1.54 36.95
CA ASN A 285 35.17 0.85 38.09
C ASN A 285 36.57 0.29 37.81
N LYS A 286 36.81 -0.24 36.60
CA LYS A 286 38.16 -0.66 36.17
C LYS A 286 39.12 0.52 36.08
N GLN A 287 38.66 1.65 35.55
CA GLN A 287 39.45 2.87 35.46
C GLN A 287 39.81 3.40 36.85
N LYS A 288 38.83 3.52 37.75
CA LYS A 288 39.04 3.92 39.16
C LYS A 288 40.03 3.00 39.88
N ARG A 289 39.96 1.68 39.65
CA ARG A 289 40.95 0.73 40.20
C ARG A 289 42.35 0.97 39.64
N SER A 290 42.46 1.18 38.33
CA SER A 290 43.74 1.49 37.68
C SER A 290 44.34 2.78 38.23
N GLU A 291 43.54 3.83 38.38
CA GLU A 291 43.93 5.12 38.95
C GLU A 291 44.46 4.97 40.38
N ARG A 292 43.78 4.22 41.26
CA ARG A 292 44.26 3.93 42.62
C ARG A 292 45.58 3.18 42.63
N VAL A 293 45.78 2.22 41.72
CA VAL A 293 47.05 1.49 41.60
C VAL A 293 48.16 2.44 41.14
N HIS A 294 47.89 3.29 40.15
CA HIS A 294 48.84 4.30 39.69
C HIS A 294 49.19 5.31 40.78
N GLU A 295 48.21 5.79 41.52
CA GLU A 295 48.40 6.70 42.66
C GLU A 295 49.28 6.04 43.73
N SER A 296 49.00 4.79 44.11
CA SER A 296 49.84 4.04 45.06
C SER A 296 51.29 3.90 44.60
N ILE A 297 51.51 3.61 43.30
CA ILE A 297 52.86 3.51 42.72
C ILE A 297 53.56 4.88 42.76
N LEU A 298 52.87 5.96 42.42
CA LEU A 298 53.41 7.32 42.48
C LEU A 298 53.77 7.73 43.91
N SER A 299 52.89 7.47 44.88
CA SER A 299 53.17 7.75 46.29
C SER A 299 54.39 6.97 46.79
N LYS A 300 54.55 5.69 46.42
CA LYS A 300 55.76 4.91 46.74
C LYS A 300 57.02 5.54 46.16
N ARG A 301 57.00 5.94 44.88
CA ARG A 301 58.14 6.59 44.21
C ARG A 301 58.50 7.94 44.83
N ILE A 302 57.49 8.75 45.19
CA ILE A 302 57.67 10.03 45.88
C ILE A 302 58.32 9.80 47.25
N ASN A 303 57.83 8.84 48.02
CA ASN A 303 58.40 8.50 49.32
C ASN A 303 59.83 7.97 49.23
N GLU A 304 60.15 7.12 48.25
CA GLU A 304 61.51 6.68 47.98
C GLU A 304 62.44 7.84 47.59
N ALA A 305 61.96 8.77 46.77
CA ALA A 305 62.71 9.97 46.40
C ALA A 305 62.98 10.85 47.63
N HIS A 306 61.99 11.04 48.51
CA HIS A 306 62.18 11.76 49.77
C HIS A 306 63.21 11.07 50.67
N LYS A 307 63.16 9.74 50.83
CA LYS A 307 64.18 8.98 51.59
C LYS A 307 65.58 9.15 51.01
N LYS A 308 65.74 9.05 49.68
CA LYS A 308 67.02 9.27 48.99
C LYS A 308 67.54 10.71 49.19
N ASN A 309 66.66 11.69 49.12
CA ASN A 309 67.01 13.10 49.35
C ASN A 309 67.42 13.35 50.81
N GLN A 310 66.70 12.79 51.78
CA GLN A 310 67.08 12.85 53.20
C GLN A 310 68.45 12.21 53.44
N LEU A 311 68.70 11.00 52.91
CA LEU A 311 70.00 10.34 53.03
C LEU A 311 71.12 11.19 52.43
N THR A 312 70.87 11.80 51.26
CA THR A 312 71.84 12.69 50.59
C THR A 312 72.13 13.93 51.44
N LYS A 313 71.08 14.52 52.04
CA LYS A 313 71.21 15.66 52.97
C LYS A 313 72.04 15.29 54.20
N THR A 314 71.76 14.15 54.84
CA THR A 314 72.54 13.68 56.00
C THR A 314 73.99 13.37 55.64
N LYS A 315 74.26 12.76 54.47
CA LYS A 315 75.63 12.55 53.99
C LYS A 315 76.38 13.87 53.78
N LEU A 316 75.70 14.86 53.23
CA LEU A 316 76.26 16.20 53.01
C LEU A 316 76.52 16.93 54.34
N GLU A 317 75.63 16.82 55.32
CA GLU A 317 75.83 17.35 56.68
C GLU A 317 77.01 16.68 57.39
N ARG A 318 77.14 15.34 57.32
CA ARG A 318 78.31 14.62 57.86
C ARG A 318 79.60 15.07 57.19
N TYR A 319 79.59 15.24 55.87
CA TYR A 319 80.76 15.74 55.15
C TYR A 319 81.14 17.16 55.58
N LYS A 320 80.15 18.06 55.75
CA LYS A 320 80.37 19.41 56.28
C LYS A 320 80.94 19.39 57.70
N SER A 321 80.40 18.57 58.59
CA SER A 321 80.91 18.38 59.96
C SER A 321 82.36 17.90 59.94
N LEU A 322 82.67 16.88 59.14
CA LEU A 322 84.02 16.36 59.00
C LEU A 322 84.98 17.43 58.45
N GLN A 323 84.54 18.24 57.49
CA GLN A 323 85.34 19.37 57.00
C GLN A 323 85.61 20.41 58.08
N GLU A 324 84.61 20.71 58.91
CA GLU A 324 84.75 21.63 60.05
C GLU A 324 85.72 21.05 61.10
N ASP A 325 85.60 19.76 61.45
CA ASP A 325 86.51 19.08 62.38
C ASP A 325 87.96 19.08 61.88
N ILE A 326 88.16 18.83 60.58
CA ILE A 326 89.48 18.92 59.93
C ILE A 326 89.98 20.37 59.99
N TYR A 327 89.12 21.35 59.75
CA TYR A 327 89.47 22.77 59.81
C TYR A 327 89.88 23.20 61.23
N GLN A 328 89.10 22.84 62.24
CA GLN A 328 89.39 23.11 63.65
C GLN A 328 90.65 22.36 64.12
N SER A 329 90.85 21.11 63.72
CA SER A 329 92.07 20.35 64.02
C SER A 329 93.30 21.04 63.41
N ARG A 330 93.23 21.44 62.13
CA ARG A 330 94.31 22.22 61.49
C ARG A 330 94.56 23.54 62.18
N ARG A 331 93.50 24.25 62.60
CA ARG A 331 93.60 25.50 63.35
C ARG A 331 94.29 25.28 64.70
N ASN A 332 93.90 24.24 65.44
CA ASN A 332 94.51 23.87 66.72
C ASN A 332 95.98 23.46 66.54
N ASP A 333 96.31 22.73 65.48
CA ASP A 333 97.70 22.42 65.13
C ASP A 333 98.51 23.67 64.81
N ILE A 334 97.92 24.62 64.10
CA ILE A 334 98.54 25.93 63.82
C ILE A 334 98.76 26.68 65.13
N VAL A 335 97.75 26.80 65.99
CA VAL A 335 97.85 27.46 67.30
C VAL A 335 98.87 26.78 68.22
N LEU A 336 98.93 25.45 68.22
CA LEU A 336 99.91 24.68 69.00
C LEU A 336 101.32 24.87 68.44
N LYS A 337 101.46 24.86 67.11
CA LYS A 337 102.73 25.20 66.43
C LYS A 337 103.13 26.62 66.81
N GLU A 338 102.25 27.60 66.66
CA GLU A 338 102.46 29.01 67.03
C GLU A 338 102.80 29.17 68.51
N SER A 339 102.14 28.48 69.43
CA SER A 339 102.47 28.48 70.86
C SER A 339 103.87 27.89 71.12
N LYS A 340 104.23 26.80 70.43
CA LYS A 340 105.60 26.27 70.44
C LYS A 340 106.58 27.26 69.82
N THR A 341 106.21 27.97 68.75
CA THR A 341 107.03 29.03 68.14
C THR A 341 107.14 30.24 69.06
N ILE A 342 106.10 30.62 69.80
CA ILE A 342 106.08 31.71 70.77
C ILE A 342 106.92 31.35 72.00
N LYS A 343 106.84 30.11 72.50
CA LYS A 343 107.78 29.59 73.52
C LYS A 343 109.22 29.53 73.00
N LYS A 344 109.42 29.11 71.75
CA LYS A 344 110.73 29.19 71.08
C LYS A 344 111.15 30.63 70.85
N LEU A 345 110.23 31.56 70.59
CA LEU A 345 110.48 32.98 70.37
C LEU A 345 110.72 33.70 71.69
N SER A 346 110.17 33.27 72.83
CA SER A 346 110.51 33.80 74.15
C SER A 346 111.87 33.28 74.62
N LYS A 347 112.21 32.03 74.31
CA LYS A 347 113.58 31.46 74.44
C LYS A 347 114.56 32.12 73.46
N LEU A 348 114.13 32.40 72.23
CA LEU A 348 114.91 33.09 71.22
C LEU A 348 114.95 34.58 71.48
N GLN A 349 114.02 35.22 72.20
CA GLN A 349 114.08 36.61 72.65
C GLN A 349 115.11 36.76 73.77
N LYS A 350 115.39 35.68 74.52
CA LYS A 350 116.60 35.53 75.34
C LYS A 350 117.88 35.24 74.52
N GLN A 351 117.78 34.80 73.26
CA GLN A 351 118.92 34.55 72.35
C GLN A 351 118.99 35.56 71.17
N LYS A 352 118.10 36.58 71.14
CA LYS A 352 117.94 37.62 70.12
C LYS A 352 118.91 38.77 70.38
N ARG A 353 120.11 38.42 70.84
CA ARG A 353 121.31 39.22 70.63
C ARG A 353 122.18 38.69 69.48
N ASN A 354 122.00 37.43 69.01
CA ASN A 354 123.02 36.84 68.11
C ASN A 354 122.55 36.10 66.82
N PHE A 355 121.31 36.23 66.32
CA PHE A 355 120.94 35.50 65.08
C PHE A 355 120.03 36.28 64.12
N ALA A 356 120.44 37.50 63.77
CA ALA A 356 119.78 38.36 62.80
C ALA A 356 120.37 38.28 61.38
N LYS A 357 120.81 37.10 60.89
CA LYS A 357 121.39 36.98 59.53
C LYS A 357 120.94 35.80 58.66
N THR A 358 119.97 34.97 59.07
CA THR A 358 119.67 33.72 58.32
C THR A 358 118.19 33.46 58.09
N LEU A 359 117.44 34.45 57.62
CA LEU A 359 116.02 34.29 57.26
C LEU A 359 115.73 34.96 55.90
N LYS A 360 116.29 34.39 54.83
CA LYS A 360 116.00 34.82 53.44
C LYS A 360 115.94 33.65 52.43
N LYS A 361 115.50 32.44 52.84
CA LYS A 361 115.54 31.25 51.95
C LYS A 361 114.30 30.34 51.88
N THR A 362 113.13 30.75 52.39
CA THR A 362 111.91 29.90 52.35
C THR A 362 110.65 30.66 51.95
N MET A 363 110.72 31.44 50.88
CA MET A 363 109.54 32.00 50.21
C MET A 363 109.57 31.69 48.71
N ASN A 364 109.49 30.40 48.32
CA ASN A 364 109.29 30.04 46.91
C ASN A 364 108.69 28.63 46.62
N THR A 365 108.06 27.94 47.57
CA THR A 365 107.52 26.56 47.35
C THR A 365 106.01 26.39 47.49
N ASN A 366 105.25 27.47 47.74
CA ASN A 366 103.78 27.43 47.87
C ASN A 366 103.01 27.97 46.65
N PHE A 367 103.71 28.42 45.60
CA PHE A 367 103.07 28.95 44.40
C PHE A 367 102.69 27.83 43.40
N ASP A 368 103.55 26.83 43.22
CA ASP A 368 103.35 25.79 42.20
C ASP A 368 102.25 24.77 42.54
N LYS A 369 102.03 24.47 43.82
CA LYS A 369 100.95 23.55 44.25
C LYS A 369 99.55 24.16 44.10
N LYS A 370 99.42 25.48 44.08
CA LYS A 370 98.13 26.17 43.95
C LYS A 370 97.67 26.23 42.48
N GLN A 371 98.62 26.31 41.54
CA GLN A 371 98.35 26.29 40.09
C GLN A 371 97.89 24.91 39.58
N GLN A 372 98.44 23.80 40.10
CA GLN A 372 98.01 22.45 39.71
C GLN A 372 96.57 22.10 40.15
N ILE A 373 96.14 22.56 41.33
CA ILE A 373 94.77 22.31 41.81
C ILE A 373 93.75 23.08 40.96
N LEU A 374 94.05 24.33 40.59
CA LEU A 374 93.20 25.16 39.72
C LEU A 374 93.00 24.53 38.33
N HIS A 375 94.06 23.99 37.72
CA HIS A 375 93.96 23.37 36.39
C HIS A 375 93.18 22.05 36.39
N SER A 376 93.31 21.23 37.43
CA SER A 376 92.56 19.97 37.57
C SER A 376 91.05 20.17 37.81
N GLN A 377 90.67 21.23 38.52
CA GLN A 377 89.27 21.62 38.75
C GLN A 377 88.59 22.05 37.44
N GLU A 378 89.31 22.82 36.61
CA GLU A 378 88.83 23.38 35.35
C GLU A 378 88.54 22.29 34.28
N ILE A 379 89.31 21.20 34.28
CA ILE A 379 89.08 20.04 33.40
C ILE A 379 87.80 19.28 33.78
N VAL A 380 87.52 19.12 35.07
CA VAL A 380 86.31 18.44 35.57
C VAL A 380 85.06 19.25 35.22
N ASP A 381 85.12 20.57 35.40
CA ASP A 381 84.00 21.47 35.11
C ASP A 381 83.74 21.57 33.60
N ASN A 382 84.78 21.61 32.76
CA ASN A 382 84.64 21.55 31.31
C ASN A 382 84.02 20.23 30.82
N THR A 383 84.34 19.11 31.47
CA THR A 383 83.77 17.80 31.12
C THR A 383 82.28 17.73 31.48
N ARG A 384 81.89 18.24 32.66
CA ARG A 384 80.47 18.35 33.07
C ARG A 384 79.68 19.27 32.15
N LYS A 385 80.26 20.42 31.76
CA LYS A 385 79.65 21.37 30.82
C LYS A 385 79.42 20.71 29.44
N LYS A 386 80.38 19.95 28.92
CA LYS A 386 80.23 19.17 27.67
C LYS A 386 79.10 18.14 27.75
N GLN A 387 79.00 17.40 28.85
CA GLN A 387 77.92 16.42 29.05
C GLN A 387 76.54 17.08 29.17
N LEU A 388 76.45 18.23 29.85
CA LEU A 388 75.22 19.00 29.96
C LEU A 388 74.76 19.54 28.60
N MET A 389 75.67 20.10 27.81
CA MET A 389 75.38 20.58 26.45
C MET A 389 74.87 19.45 25.55
N LYS A 390 75.47 18.24 25.65
CA LYS A 390 75.00 17.06 24.90
C LYS A 390 73.59 16.62 25.31
N LYS A 391 73.23 16.72 26.60
CA LYS A 391 71.85 16.46 27.08
C LYS A 391 70.87 17.52 26.59
N MET A 392 71.25 18.80 26.63
CA MET A 392 70.41 19.89 26.11
C MET A 392 70.14 19.73 24.61
N LYS A 393 71.14 19.37 23.81
CA LYS A 393 70.96 19.13 22.37
C LYS A 393 69.94 18.02 22.09
N ARG A 394 70.04 16.88 22.77
CA ARG A 394 69.07 15.77 22.65
C ARG A 394 67.66 16.17 23.08
N ASN A 395 67.53 17.00 24.12
CA ASN A 395 66.22 17.46 24.57
C ASN A 395 65.61 18.45 23.57
N MET A 396 66.40 19.33 22.95
CA MET A 396 65.91 20.21 21.87
C MET A 396 65.44 19.40 20.66
N GLU A 397 66.18 18.36 20.26
CA GLU A 397 65.77 17.44 19.18
C GLU A 397 64.42 16.78 19.49
N LYS A 398 64.21 16.30 20.72
CA LYS A 398 62.94 15.72 21.17
C LYS A 398 61.77 16.73 21.19
N VAL A 399 62.02 17.97 21.58
CA VAL A 399 60.99 19.03 21.57
C VAL A 399 60.56 19.34 20.14
N GLU A 400 61.50 19.38 19.20
CA GLU A 400 61.18 19.61 17.79
C GLU A 400 60.39 18.44 17.19
N GLU A 401 60.73 17.20 17.55
CA GLU A 401 59.96 16.00 17.16
C GLU A 401 58.52 16.04 17.69
N ILE A 402 58.32 16.43 18.95
CA ILE A 402 56.98 16.59 19.55
C ILE A 402 56.19 17.68 18.81
N LYS A 403 56.82 18.79 18.45
CA LYS A 403 56.19 19.88 17.70
C LYS A 403 55.72 19.44 16.32
N GLN A 404 56.56 18.71 15.58
CA GLN A 404 56.21 18.14 14.28
C GLN A 404 55.07 17.11 14.39
N ASN A 405 55.12 16.22 15.38
CA ASN A 405 54.05 15.23 15.61
C ASN A 405 52.72 15.90 15.98
N THR A 406 52.76 16.96 16.79
CA THR A 406 51.57 17.75 17.14
C THR A 406 50.98 18.43 15.91
N GLN A 407 51.82 19.00 15.03
CA GLN A 407 51.35 19.58 13.77
C GLN A 407 50.70 18.55 12.85
N LYS A 408 51.30 17.35 12.71
CA LYS A 408 50.70 16.24 11.94
C LYS A 408 49.35 15.80 12.50
N GLN A 409 49.21 15.70 13.82
CA GLN A 409 47.92 15.38 14.44
C GLN A 409 46.85 16.45 14.16
N ILE A 410 47.22 17.73 14.17
CA ILE A 410 46.29 18.82 13.83
C ILE A 410 45.85 18.72 12.36
N GLN A 411 46.77 18.40 11.44
CA GLN A 411 46.43 18.18 10.02
C GLN A 411 45.47 17.01 9.85
N LEU A 412 45.75 15.85 10.46
CA LEU A 412 44.87 14.68 10.41
C LEU A 412 43.48 14.97 10.99
N LYS A 413 43.38 15.73 12.08
CA LYS A 413 42.08 16.16 12.63
C LYS A 413 41.29 17.03 11.66
N ARG A 414 41.95 17.93 10.92
CA ARG A 414 41.29 18.77 9.91
C ARG A 414 40.82 17.96 8.71
N GLU A 415 41.63 17.00 8.23
CA GLU A 415 41.23 16.10 7.14
C GLU A 415 40.07 15.20 7.54
N LEU A 416 40.11 14.62 8.74
CA LEU A 416 39.02 13.80 9.27
C LEU A 416 37.72 14.61 9.42
N HIS A 417 37.82 15.89 9.81
CA HIS A 417 36.64 16.76 9.84
C HIS A 417 36.09 17.04 8.44
N LYS A 418 36.93 17.28 7.43
CA LYS A 418 36.51 17.47 6.03
C LYS A 418 35.80 16.23 5.47
N ILE A 419 36.36 15.04 5.72
CA ILE A 419 35.74 13.77 5.29
C ILE A 419 34.37 13.61 5.94
N LYS A 420 34.25 13.84 7.25
CA LYS A 420 32.95 13.79 7.95
C LYS A 420 31.93 14.77 7.38
N GLN A 421 32.33 16.00 7.03
CA GLN A 421 31.42 16.95 6.41
C GLN A 421 30.97 16.50 5.02
N GLN A 422 31.86 15.89 4.24
CA GLN A 422 31.51 15.33 2.93
C GLN A 422 30.54 14.15 3.04
N GLU A 423 30.73 13.25 4.01
CA GLU A 423 29.80 12.15 4.28
C GLU A 423 28.41 12.65 4.67
N ILE A 424 28.33 13.65 5.56
CA ILE A 424 27.06 14.29 5.96
C ILE A 424 26.35 14.89 4.73
N GLU A 425 27.10 15.56 3.84
CA GLU A 425 26.52 16.16 2.64
C GLU A 425 26.03 15.09 1.64
N GLN A 426 26.80 14.02 1.44
CA GLN A 426 26.37 12.89 0.61
C GLN A 426 25.10 12.22 1.18
N GLU A 427 25.02 12.08 2.50
CA GLU A 427 23.84 11.48 3.15
C GLU A 427 22.61 12.39 3.03
N ARG A 428 22.78 13.71 3.18
CA ARG A 428 21.71 14.69 2.89
C ARG A 428 21.22 14.60 1.44
N GLN A 429 22.13 14.43 0.49
CA GLN A 429 21.76 14.26 -0.91
C GLN A 429 21.02 12.94 -1.16
N ARG A 430 21.41 11.84 -0.49
CA ARG A 430 20.69 10.56 -0.55
C ARG A 430 19.28 10.68 0.01
N LEU A 431 19.11 11.32 1.16
CA LEU A 431 17.80 11.55 1.77
C LEU A 431 16.89 12.36 0.85
N LYS A 432 17.39 13.45 0.24
CA LYS A 432 16.64 14.21 -0.78
C LYS A 432 16.22 13.36 -1.98
N ARG A 433 17.07 12.41 -2.42
CA ARG A 433 16.71 11.49 -3.52
C ARG A 433 15.59 10.53 -3.10
N ILE A 434 15.66 10.00 -1.88
CA ILE A 434 14.63 9.11 -1.33
C ILE A 434 13.29 9.84 -1.20
N GLU A 435 13.30 11.07 -0.67
CA GLU A 435 12.12 11.92 -0.57
C GLU A 435 11.49 12.18 -1.96
N ASN A 436 12.32 12.53 -2.95
CA ASN A 436 11.84 12.70 -4.33
C ASN A 436 11.26 11.42 -4.95
N ILE A 437 11.82 10.25 -4.65
CA ILE A 437 11.28 8.96 -5.09
C ILE A 437 9.93 8.71 -4.41
N HIS A 438 9.80 9.01 -3.12
CA HIS A 438 8.56 8.86 -2.36
C HIS A 438 7.45 9.74 -2.92
N ILE A 439 7.72 11.03 -3.16
CA ILE A 439 6.77 11.96 -3.78
C ILE A 439 6.33 11.45 -5.16
N LYS A 440 7.26 10.94 -5.98
CA LYS A 440 6.92 10.35 -7.28
C LYS A 440 6.03 9.11 -7.14
N SER A 441 6.30 8.25 -6.16
CA SER A 441 5.47 7.07 -5.88
C SER A 441 4.04 7.46 -5.49
N GLU A 442 3.87 8.47 -4.63
CA GLU A 442 2.53 8.95 -4.25
C GLU A 442 1.76 9.52 -5.43
N VAL A 443 2.43 10.25 -6.33
CA VAL A 443 1.81 10.76 -7.57
C VAL A 443 1.37 9.61 -8.48
N ILE A 444 2.19 8.57 -8.62
CA ILE A 444 1.84 7.37 -9.40
C ILE A 444 0.62 6.66 -8.80
N ASP A 445 0.57 6.49 -7.47
CA ASP A 445 -0.56 5.85 -6.80
C ASP A 445 -1.86 6.68 -6.94
N LYS A 446 -1.78 8.01 -6.84
CA LYS A 446 -2.91 8.91 -7.11
C LYS A 446 -3.38 8.79 -8.57
N HIS A 447 -2.45 8.75 -9.52
CA HIS A 447 -2.78 8.58 -10.94
C HIS A 447 -3.47 7.24 -11.21
N LYS A 448 -2.97 6.16 -10.60
CA LYS A 448 -3.57 4.82 -10.70
C LYS A 448 -5.00 4.79 -10.14
N LYS A 449 -5.23 5.40 -8.98
CA LYS A 449 -6.59 5.53 -8.40
C LYS A 449 -7.54 6.27 -9.33
N ILE A 450 -7.08 7.38 -9.93
CA ILE A 450 -7.89 8.14 -10.91
C ILE A 450 -8.19 7.29 -12.14
N GLN A 451 -7.21 6.53 -12.64
CA GLN A 451 -7.37 5.65 -13.79
C GLN A 451 -8.37 4.51 -13.50
N ASP A 452 -8.32 3.91 -12.31
CA ASP A 452 -9.27 2.89 -11.86
C ASP A 452 -10.69 3.46 -11.78
N SER A 453 -10.87 4.64 -11.17
CA SER A 453 -12.17 5.35 -11.12
C SER A 453 -12.70 5.70 -12.52
N LEU A 454 -11.82 6.10 -13.45
CA LEU A 454 -12.20 6.37 -14.83
C LEU A 454 -12.67 5.09 -15.55
N GLN A 455 -11.99 3.97 -15.31
CA GLN A 455 -12.37 2.68 -15.88
C GLN A 455 -13.70 2.19 -15.31
N GLU A 456 -13.95 2.39 -14.02
CA GLU A 456 -15.23 2.08 -13.37
C GLU A 456 -16.36 2.94 -13.93
N SER A 457 -16.14 4.25 -14.09
CA SER A 457 -17.10 5.16 -14.73
C SER A 457 -17.43 4.73 -16.16
N LYS A 458 -16.42 4.35 -16.97
CA LYS A 458 -16.63 3.79 -18.32
C LYS A 458 -17.48 2.52 -18.31
N ARG A 459 -17.28 1.61 -17.34
CA ARG A 459 -18.11 0.41 -17.18
C ARG A 459 -19.55 0.77 -16.81
N MET A 460 -19.76 1.75 -15.93
CA MET A 460 -21.11 2.22 -15.59
C MET A 460 -21.84 2.82 -16.79
N VAL A 461 -21.15 3.64 -17.60
CA VAL A 461 -21.73 4.19 -18.83
C VAL A 461 -22.17 3.07 -19.78
N GLN A 462 -21.34 2.03 -19.98
CA GLN A 462 -21.71 0.88 -20.81
C GLN A 462 -22.93 0.11 -20.27
N VAL A 463 -23.06 0.00 -18.94
CA VAL A 463 -24.25 -0.62 -18.32
C VAL A 463 -25.50 0.23 -18.58
N ILE A 464 -25.40 1.55 -18.44
CA ILE A 464 -26.50 2.48 -18.71
C ILE A 464 -26.91 2.42 -20.19
N GLU A 465 -25.95 2.41 -21.12
CA GLU A 465 -26.22 2.30 -22.56
C GLU A 465 -26.91 0.98 -22.93
N LYS A 466 -26.49 -0.14 -22.33
CA LYS A 466 -27.18 -1.43 -22.50
C LYS A 466 -28.60 -1.38 -21.97
N ALA A 467 -28.81 -0.82 -20.77
CA ALA A 467 -30.13 -0.69 -20.18
C ALA A 467 -31.06 0.19 -21.06
N LYS A 468 -30.57 1.31 -21.58
CA LYS A 468 -31.31 2.16 -22.54
C LYS A 468 -31.62 1.42 -23.85
N GLY A 469 -30.70 0.62 -24.36
CA GLY A 469 -30.91 -0.21 -25.55
C GLY A 469 -32.00 -1.27 -25.34
N GLU A 470 -32.03 -1.90 -24.16
CA GLU A 470 -33.08 -2.85 -23.78
C GLU A 470 -34.44 -2.17 -23.58
N GLU A 471 -34.46 -0.99 -22.95
CA GLU A 471 -35.67 -0.18 -22.80
C GLU A 471 -36.25 0.23 -24.17
N ASN A 472 -35.41 0.72 -25.08
CA ASN A 472 -35.83 1.05 -26.45
C ASN A 472 -36.38 -0.18 -27.20
N ARG A 473 -35.77 -1.36 -27.05
CA ARG A 473 -36.29 -2.61 -27.61
C ARG A 473 -37.67 -2.97 -27.04
N LEU A 474 -37.87 -2.80 -25.74
CA LEU A 474 -39.16 -3.03 -25.09
C LEU A 474 -40.22 -2.04 -25.57
N VAL A 475 -39.87 -0.77 -25.78
CA VAL A 475 -40.77 0.26 -26.33
C VAL A 475 -41.17 -0.08 -27.76
N LEU A 476 -40.22 -0.45 -28.63
CA LEU A 476 -40.49 -0.91 -30.00
C LEU A 476 -41.41 -2.12 -30.01
N LYS A 477 -41.12 -3.14 -29.19
CA LYS A 477 -41.95 -4.34 -29.08
C LYS A 477 -43.38 -4.00 -28.66
N ARG A 478 -43.57 -3.09 -27.69
CA ARG A 478 -44.91 -2.60 -27.29
C ARG A 478 -45.62 -1.84 -28.40
N LYS A 479 -44.89 -1.06 -29.21
CA LYS A 479 -45.45 -0.33 -30.36
C LYS A 479 -45.92 -1.29 -31.44
N ASP A 480 -45.12 -2.30 -31.77
CA ASP A 480 -45.48 -3.34 -32.74
C ASP A 480 -46.69 -4.15 -32.24
N GLU A 481 -46.73 -4.49 -30.94
CA GLU A 481 -47.88 -5.13 -30.31
C GLU A 481 -49.15 -4.24 -30.37
N MET A 482 -49.03 -2.92 -30.28
CA MET A 482 -50.17 -2.00 -30.47
C MET A 482 -50.64 -1.92 -31.93
N ILE A 483 -49.71 -1.81 -32.89
CA ILE A 483 -50.05 -1.76 -34.32
C ILE A 483 -50.77 -3.06 -34.70
N GLY A 484 -50.25 -4.22 -34.27
CA GLY A 484 -50.92 -5.50 -34.47
C GLY A 484 -52.31 -5.57 -33.83
N ARG A 485 -52.59 -4.84 -32.75
CA ARG A 485 -53.95 -4.72 -32.19
C ARG A 485 -54.85 -3.79 -32.99
N MET A 486 -54.30 -2.73 -33.59
CA MET A 486 -55.05 -1.77 -34.42
C MET A 486 -55.45 -2.38 -35.77
N ASP A 487 -54.54 -3.10 -36.43
CA ASP A 487 -54.85 -3.79 -37.69
C ASP A 487 -55.94 -4.85 -37.50
N ASN A 488 -55.90 -5.57 -36.37
CA ASN A 488 -56.95 -6.52 -36.01
C ASN A 488 -58.30 -5.85 -35.71
N ASN A 489 -58.32 -4.59 -35.27
CA ASN A 489 -59.55 -3.82 -35.06
C ASN A 489 -60.08 -3.19 -36.37
N GLU A 490 -59.21 -2.81 -37.32
CA GLU A 490 -59.62 -2.29 -38.63
C GLU A 490 -60.22 -3.38 -39.54
N VAL A 491 -59.70 -4.61 -39.46
CA VAL A 491 -60.31 -5.78 -40.13
C VAL A 491 -61.70 -6.07 -39.57
N TRP A 492 -61.98 -5.71 -38.30
CA TRP A 492 -63.31 -5.82 -37.70
C TRP A 492 -64.26 -4.66 -38.03
N SER A 493 -63.76 -3.49 -38.48
CA SER A 493 -64.62 -2.34 -38.81
C SER A 493 -65.05 -2.28 -40.28
N LYS A 494 -64.26 -2.85 -41.20
CA LYS A 494 -64.61 -2.94 -42.64
C LYS A 494 -65.51 -4.13 -43.01
N GLY A 495 -65.92 -4.93 -42.01
CA GLY A 495 -66.79 -6.11 -42.18
C GLY A 495 -68.25 -5.93 -41.73
N LYS A 496 -68.76 -4.69 -41.63
CA LYS A 496 -70.17 -4.40 -41.29
C LYS A 496 -70.89 -3.63 -42.38
#